data_AF-A0A2S2N994-F1
#
_entry.id   AF-A0A2S2N994-F1
#
_cell.length_a   1.000
_cell.length_b   1.000
_cell.length_c   1.000
_cell.angle_alpha   90.00
_cell.angle_beta   90.00
_cell.angle_gamma   90.00
#
_symmetry.space_group_name_H-M   'P 1'
#
loop_
_entity.id
_entity.type
_entity.pdbx_description
1 polymer ?
#
loop_
_entity_poly.entity_id
_entity_poly.type
_entity_poly.pdbx_seq_one_letter_code
_entity_poly.pdbx_strand_id
1 'polypeptide(L)'
;GSWLITNMRRGESMFDVDPSVHDEIADGIKTEGSNLCGISAHCSWEESNNRCDKALVYKSVEHSMNNLRIINNSRAPNGDLKETDGNSNYRSCELSELTQEQFIENVHLTFNLEAGLLLPFVLKGRIRHGRHFTFKALTGNATITFVAPSVSGSLVSDEKPFVAQGSWLQVLVPNSFLDTMESSLKFLNEPVMEPLPKTIHWPDRNLTITINPDKL
;
A
#
# COMPACT_ATOMS: atom_id res chain seq x y z
N GLY A 1 29.98 12.44 13.35
CA GLY A 1 31.38 12.70 12.99
C GLY A 1 31.58 12.44 11.51
N SER A 2 32.60 13.03 10.89
CA SER A 2 32.81 13.04 9.43
C SER A 2 32.92 11.65 8.79
N TRP A 3 33.34 10.63 9.53
CA TRP A 3 33.53 9.25 9.02
C TRP A 3 32.41 8.29 9.43
N LEU A 4 31.33 8.79 10.06
CA LEU A 4 30.16 8.00 10.45
C LEU A 4 30.48 6.72 11.26
N ILE A 5 31.48 6.80 12.16
CA ILE A 5 31.88 5.68 13.02
C ILE A 5 30.74 5.35 14.00
N THR A 6 30.28 4.09 14.00
CA THR A 6 29.26 3.59 14.92
C THR A 6 29.81 3.48 16.34
N ASN A 7 29.19 4.20 17.28
CA ASN A 7 29.46 4.04 18.71
C ASN A 7 28.34 3.22 19.36
N MET A 8 28.64 1.98 19.74
CA MET A 8 27.68 1.08 20.39
C MET A 8 27.28 1.52 21.81
N ARG A 9 27.97 2.50 22.40
CA ARG A 9 27.61 3.11 23.70
C ARG A 9 26.72 4.34 23.55
N ARG A 10 26.36 4.74 22.34
CA ARG A 10 25.46 5.89 22.12
C ARG A 10 24.07 5.56 22.66
N GLY A 11 23.62 6.32 23.66
CA GLY A 11 22.30 6.16 24.29
C GLY A 11 21.21 7.08 23.73
N GLU A 12 21.58 8.14 23.01
CA GLU A 12 20.68 9.16 22.49
C GLU A 12 20.66 9.14 20.95
N SER A 13 19.50 9.42 20.36
CA SER A 13 19.36 9.62 18.93
C SER A 13 19.82 11.02 18.52
N MET A 14 19.99 11.26 17.22
CA MET A 14 20.32 12.63 16.74
C MET A 14 19.22 13.62 17.13
N PHE A 15 17.97 13.18 17.19
CA PHE A 15 16.82 14.01 17.53
C PHE A 15 16.79 14.44 19.00
N ASP A 16 17.34 13.61 19.90
CA ASP A 16 17.44 13.94 21.32
C ASP A 16 18.58 14.95 21.57
N VAL A 17 19.68 14.79 20.83
CA VAL A 17 20.86 15.66 20.91
C VAL A 17 20.62 17.01 20.26
N ASP A 18 19.96 17.01 19.10
CA ASP A 18 19.65 18.20 18.31
C ASP A 18 18.23 18.14 17.74
N PRO A 19 17.25 18.76 18.43
CA PRO A 19 15.87 18.78 17.97
C PRO A 19 15.66 19.52 16.65
N SER A 20 16.53 20.44 16.22
CA SER A 20 16.34 21.18 14.95
C SER A 20 16.45 20.28 13.73
N VAL A 21 17.09 19.11 13.88
CA VAL A 21 17.18 18.09 12.83
C VAL A 21 15.80 17.61 12.39
N HIS A 22 14.78 17.64 13.25
CA HIS A 22 13.40 17.34 12.83
C HIS A 22 12.89 18.31 11.77
N ASP A 23 13.07 19.61 12.00
CA ASP A 23 12.60 20.66 11.10
C ASP A 23 13.41 20.64 9.80
N GLU A 24 14.73 20.44 9.88
CA GLU A 24 15.59 20.31 8.69
C GLU A 24 15.19 19.14 7.80
N ILE A 25 14.85 17.99 8.39
CA ILE A 25 14.37 16.82 7.64
C ILE A 25 12.98 17.09 7.04
N ALA A 26 12.08 17.69 7.81
CA ALA A 26 10.73 18.00 7.33
C ALA A 26 10.77 18.99 6.14
N ASP A 27 11.61 20.02 6.23
CA ASP A 27 11.84 20.98 5.16
C ASP A 27 12.53 20.33 3.96
N GLY A 28 13.55 19.50 4.18
CA GLY A 28 14.21 18.75 3.12
C GLY A 28 13.25 17.84 2.34
N ILE A 29 12.37 17.12 3.04
CA ILE A 29 11.33 16.29 2.40
C ILE A 29 10.35 17.17 1.62
N LYS A 30 9.98 18.34 2.13
CA LYS A 30 9.08 19.26 1.47
C LYS A 30 9.71 19.88 0.20
N THR A 31 11.01 20.12 0.18
CA THR A 31 11.71 20.74 -0.96
C THR A 31 12.17 19.73 -1.99
N GLU A 32 12.74 18.59 -1.57
CA GLU A 32 13.39 17.61 -2.45
C GLU A 32 12.55 16.34 -2.69
N GLY A 33 11.55 16.13 -1.84
CA GLY A 33 10.79 14.90 -1.78
C GLY A 33 11.55 13.79 -1.06
N SER A 34 10.91 12.63 -1.00
CA SER A 34 11.43 11.42 -0.37
C SER A 34 11.93 10.43 -1.42
N ASN A 35 13.01 9.72 -1.08
CA ASN A 35 13.53 8.61 -1.87
C ASN A 35 12.85 7.27 -1.55
N LEU A 36 12.09 7.18 -0.44
CA LEU A 36 11.38 5.96 -0.08
C LEU A 36 10.25 5.71 -1.08
N CYS A 37 10.34 4.62 -1.86
CA CYS A 37 9.39 4.29 -2.92
C CYS A 37 8.29 3.32 -2.51
N GLY A 38 8.43 2.68 -1.35
CA GLY A 38 7.41 1.79 -0.83
C GLY A 38 7.86 1.09 0.44
N ILE A 39 6.89 0.45 1.08
CA ILE A 39 7.08 -0.32 2.31
C ILE A 39 6.24 -1.58 2.29
N SER A 40 6.60 -2.53 3.14
CA SER A 40 5.70 -3.62 3.51
C SER A 40 4.92 -3.23 4.76
N ALA A 41 3.59 -3.36 4.75
CA ALA A 41 2.73 -2.94 5.86
C ALA A 41 1.46 -3.80 5.99
N HIS A 42 0.70 -3.63 7.07
CA HIS A 42 -0.63 -4.23 7.18
C HIS A 42 -1.64 -3.35 6.43
N CYS A 43 -1.92 -3.71 5.19
CA CYS A 43 -2.87 -3.02 4.33
C CYS A 43 -3.68 -3.99 3.47
N SER A 44 -4.88 -3.57 3.07
CA SER A 44 -5.74 -4.28 2.12
C SER A 44 -6.57 -3.29 1.32
N TRP A 45 -7.14 -3.74 0.21
CA TRP A 45 -8.07 -2.96 -0.59
C TRP A 45 -9.24 -3.83 -1.03
N GLU A 46 -10.40 -3.22 -1.21
CA GLU A 46 -11.60 -3.87 -1.75
C GLU A 46 -12.36 -2.92 -2.68
N GLU A 47 -13.10 -3.48 -3.63
CA GLU A 47 -14.05 -2.74 -4.45
C GLU A 47 -15.36 -2.54 -3.66
N SER A 48 -15.71 -1.29 -3.37
CA SER A 48 -16.92 -0.95 -2.65
C SER A 48 -18.12 -0.88 -3.60
N ASN A 49 -18.84 -1.98 -3.74
CA ASN A 49 -20.07 -1.99 -4.53
C ASN A 49 -21.16 -1.12 -3.87
N ASN A 50 -21.54 -0.01 -4.50
CA ASN A 50 -22.73 0.79 -4.15
C ASN A 50 -24.05 0.11 -4.54
N ARG A 51 -24.09 -1.23 -4.65
CA ARG A 51 -25.36 -1.94 -4.82
C ARG A 51 -26.08 -1.97 -3.48
N CYS A 52 -27.06 -1.07 -3.36
CA CYS A 52 -28.17 -1.24 -2.44
C CYS A 52 -28.91 -2.54 -2.80
N ASP A 53 -28.51 -3.65 -2.20
CA ASP A 53 -29.29 -4.90 -2.23
C ASP A 53 -29.72 -5.23 -0.80
N LYS A 54 -30.96 -4.85 -0.48
CA LYS A 54 -31.77 -5.67 0.42
C LYS A 54 -31.87 -7.06 -0.21
N ALA A 55 -31.53 -8.09 0.57
CA ALA A 55 -31.37 -9.51 0.22
C ALA A 55 -29.96 -9.83 -0.32
N LEU A 56 -29.11 -10.60 0.37
CA LEU A 56 -29.39 -11.96 0.84
C LEU A 56 -28.71 -12.27 2.17
N VAL A 57 -29.56 -12.56 3.14
CA VAL A 57 -29.27 -13.33 4.35
C VAL A 57 -29.11 -14.82 3.95
N TYR A 58 -28.06 -15.46 4.45
CA TYR A 58 -27.70 -16.89 4.39
C TYR A 58 -27.31 -17.51 3.02
N LYS A 59 -26.02 -17.87 2.90
CA LYS A 59 -25.58 -19.28 2.92
C LYS A 59 -24.09 -19.41 3.26
N SER A 60 -23.84 -19.71 4.53
CA SER A 60 -22.71 -20.55 4.92
C SER A 60 -22.87 -21.89 4.19
N VAL A 61 -21.90 -22.25 3.36
CA VAL A 61 -21.61 -23.64 3.02
C VAL A 61 -20.10 -23.78 3.04
N GLU A 62 -19.62 -24.38 4.14
CA GLU A 62 -18.33 -25.05 4.18
C GLU A 62 -18.12 -25.88 2.91
N HIS A 63 -17.07 -25.61 2.14
CA HIS A 63 -16.48 -26.60 1.25
C HIS A 63 -14.96 -26.44 1.22
N SER A 64 -14.32 -27.45 1.82
CA SER A 64 -12.91 -27.85 1.67
C SER A 64 -11.84 -26.94 2.25
N MET A 65 -11.61 -27.10 3.57
CA MET A 65 -10.24 -27.19 4.07
C MET A 65 -9.58 -28.42 3.46
N ASN A 66 -8.79 -28.24 2.41
CA ASN A 66 -7.69 -29.15 2.06
C ASN A 66 -6.85 -28.46 0.99
N ASN A 67 -5.77 -27.81 1.42
CA ASN A 67 -4.48 -27.72 0.72
C ASN A 67 -3.48 -26.92 1.59
N LEU A 68 -3.21 -27.42 2.80
CA LEU A 68 -1.97 -27.08 3.50
C LEU A 68 -0.84 -27.87 2.84
N ARG A 69 -0.05 -27.22 1.97
CA ARG A 69 1.26 -27.75 1.55
C ARG A 69 2.34 -26.95 2.25
N ILE A 70 2.98 -27.58 3.22
CA ILE A 70 4.23 -27.13 3.83
C ILE A 70 5.31 -27.14 2.75
N ILE A 71 5.83 -25.98 2.37
CA ILE A 71 7.01 -25.88 1.50
C ILE A 71 8.22 -25.64 2.41
N ASN A 72 8.93 -26.73 2.74
CA ASN A 72 10.27 -26.67 3.31
C ASN A 72 11.26 -26.31 2.19
N ASN A 73 11.87 -25.13 2.25
CA ASN A 73 13.02 -24.78 1.40
C ASN A 73 14.30 -24.71 2.24
N SER A 74 14.90 -25.87 2.50
CA SER A 74 16.33 -25.96 2.79
C SER A 74 17.11 -25.78 1.49
N ARG A 75 17.93 -24.72 1.41
CA ARG A 75 18.92 -24.51 0.35
C ARG A 75 20.12 -25.43 0.55
N ALA A 76 20.38 -26.32 -0.41
CA ALA A 76 21.71 -26.82 -0.77
C ALA A 76 21.75 -27.17 -2.28
N PRO A 77 22.92 -27.14 -2.95
CA PRO A 77 23.05 -26.62 -4.31
C PRO A 77 23.27 -27.69 -5.41
N ASN A 78 23.00 -27.25 -6.65
CA ASN A 78 23.52 -27.67 -7.97
C ASN A 78 23.50 -29.15 -8.37
N GLY A 79 22.79 -29.42 -9.47
CA GLY A 79 22.96 -30.61 -10.32
C GLY A 79 22.05 -30.54 -11.55
N ASP A 80 22.67 -30.34 -12.72
CA ASP A 80 22.09 -30.54 -14.05
C ASP A 80 21.31 -31.85 -14.16
N LEU A 81 20.13 -31.84 -14.81
CA LEU A 81 19.68 -32.91 -15.72
C LEU A 81 18.42 -32.48 -16.49
N LYS A 82 18.40 -32.92 -17.76
CA LYS A 82 17.56 -32.50 -18.88
C LYS A 82 16.12 -33.01 -18.84
N GLU A 83 15.31 -32.30 -19.63
CA GLU A 83 13.91 -32.48 -20.04
C GLU A 83 13.37 -33.92 -20.15
N THR A 84 12.10 -34.08 -19.78
CA THR A 84 11.17 -34.98 -20.47
C THR A 84 9.74 -34.42 -20.41
N ASP A 85 9.09 -34.39 -21.57
CA ASP A 85 7.71 -33.97 -21.82
C ASP A 85 6.69 -34.81 -21.04
N GLY A 86 5.65 -34.13 -20.50
CA GLY A 86 4.57 -34.80 -19.80
C GLY A 86 3.42 -33.87 -19.41
N ASN A 87 2.50 -33.68 -20.35
CA ASN A 87 1.08 -33.36 -20.13
C ASN A 87 0.72 -31.94 -19.62
N SER A 88 0.40 -31.09 -20.60
CA SER A 88 -0.44 -29.89 -20.52
C SER A 88 -1.75 -30.15 -19.77
N ASN A 89 -2.04 -29.32 -18.75
CA ASN A 89 -3.38 -28.77 -18.40
C ASN A 89 -3.45 -28.07 -17.03
N TYR A 90 -2.35 -27.94 -16.28
CA TYR A 90 -2.34 -27.29 -14.95
C TYR A 90 -1.55 -25.96 -14.86
N ARG A 91 -1.26 -25.30 -15.99
CA ARG A 91 -0.56 -24.00 -16.01
C ARG A 91 -1.27 -22.87 -16.77
N SER A 92 -2.52 -23.08 -17.20
CA SER A 92 -3.27 -22.04 -17.93
C SER A 92 -4.18 -21.17 -17.04
N CYS A 93 -4.48 -21.58 -15.81
CA CYS A 93 -5.36 -20.79 -14.91
C CYS A 93 -4.62 -19.71 -14.10
N GLU A 94 -3.36 -19.91 -13.71
CA GLU A 94 -2.64 -18.91 -12.88
C GLU A 94 -1.95 -17.79 -13.67
N LEU A 95 -1.71 -17.97 -14.99
CA LEU A 95 -1.14 -16.90 -15.83
C LEU A 95 -2.21 -15.94 -16.40
N SER A 96 -3.46 -16.39 -16.51
CA SER A 96 -4.51 -15.61 -17.18
C SER A 96 -5.01 -14.44 -16.32
N GLU A 97 -4.94 -14.55 -14.99
CA GLU A 97 -5.33 -13.47 -14.06
C GLU A 97 -4.25 -12.38 -13.92
N LEU A 98 -3.02 -12.63 -14.39
CA LEU A 98 -1.89 -11.69 -14.32
C LEU A 98 -1.84 -10.70 -15.49
N THR A 99 -2.78 -10.74 -16.43
CA THR A 99 -2.75 -9.91 -17.65
C THR A 99 -4.00 -9.07 -17.89
N GLN A 100 -5.07 -9.26 -17.11
CA GLN A 100 -6.29 -8.49 -17.30
C GLN A 100 -6.36 -7.32 -16.31
N GLU A 101 -6.41 -6.11 -16.85
CA GLU A 101 -6.68 -4.89 -16.11
C GLU A 101 -8.17 -4.82 -15.75
N GLN A 102 -8.47 -4.70 -14.47
CA GLN A 102 -9.81 -4.45 -13.95
C GLN A 102 -9.91 -2.99 -13.54
N PHE A 103 -10.83 -2.25 -14.16
CA PHE A 103 -11.20 -0.93 -13.70
C PHE A 103 -12.10 -1.05 -12.46
N ILE A 104 -11.83 -0.22 -11.45
CA ILE A 104 -12.58 -0.20 -10.20
C ILE A 104 -13.27 1.16 -10.08
N GLU A 105 -14.58 1.16 -9.86
CA GLU A 105 -15.35 2.40 -9.74
C GLU A 105 -15.22 3.05 -8.37
N ASN A 106 -15.20 2.23 -7.32
CA ASN A 106 -15.17 2.67 -5.93
C ASN A 106 -14.26 1.77 -5.11
N VAL A 107 -13.31 2.38 -4.41
CA VAL A 107 -12.26 1.65 -3.73
C VAL A 107 -12.19 2.01 -2.24
N HIS A 108 -12.08 0.98 -1.41
CA HIS A 108 -11.86 1.13 0.01
C HIS A 108 -10.51 0.55 0.38
N LEU A 109 -9.60 1.43 0.80
CA LEU A 109 -8.28 1.08 1.30
C LEU A 109 -8.32 0.99 2.81
N THR A 110 -7.74 -0.07 3.36
CA THR A 110 -7.61 -0.27 4.79
C THR A 110 -6.15 -0.36 5.17
N PHE A 111 -5.75 0.38 6.20
CA PHE A 111 -4.40 0.40 6.75
C PHE A 111 -4.45 0.17 8.26
N ASN A 112 -3.41 -0.44 8.82
CA ASN A 112 -3.15 -0.34 10.25
C ASN A 112 -2.64 1.07 10.60
N LEU A 113 -2.41 1.33 11.88
CA LEU A 113 -1.99 2.63 12.35
C LEU A 113 -0.60 2.99 11.82
N GLU A 114 0.38 2.09 11.92
CA GLU A 114 1.74 2.34 11.44
C GLU A 114 1.78 2.71 9.95
N ALA A 115 1.04 2.00 9.10
CA ALA A 115 0.95 2.32 7.67
C ALA A 115 0.17 3.62 7.43
N GLY A 116 -0.89 3.85 8.22
CA GLY A 116 -1.71 5.06 8.16
C GLY A 116 -0.91 6.32 8.43
N LEU A 117 -0.05 6.31 9.46
CA LEU A 117 0.83 7.43 9.83
C LEU A 117 1.78 7.87 8.71
N LEU A 118 2.05 6.99 7.73
CA LEU A 118 2.89 7.31 6.58
C LEU A 118 2.13 7.98 5.43
N LEU A 119 0.79 7.95 5.41
CA LEU A 119 0.01 8.56 4.31
C LEU A 119 0.31 10.06 4.12
N PRO A 120 0.39 10.91 5.17
CA PRO A 120 0.80 12.31 4.99
C PRO A 120 2.19 12.46 4.37
N PHE A 121 3.14 11.60 4.75
CA PHE A 121 4.48 11.55 4.18
C PHE A 121 4.47 11.13 2.71
N VAL A 122 3.65 10.13 2.35
CA VAL A 122 3.49 9.69 0.96
C VAL A 122 2.98 10.82 0.09
N LEU A 123 1.94 11.53 0.53
CA LEU A 123 1.37 12.64 -0.24
C LEU A 123 2.38 13.77 -0.42
N LYS A 124 2.99 14.24 0.68
CA LYS A 124 3.89 15.39 0.66
C LYS A 124 5.24 15.09 0.01
N GLY A 125 5.86 13.96 0.37
CA GLY A 125 7.22 13.63 -0.06
C GLY A 125 7.29 12.87 -1.39
N ARG A 126 6.20 12.26 -1.85
CA ARG A 126 6.23 11.45 -3.08
C ARG A 126 5.27 11.96 -4.13
N ILE A 127 3.98 11.97 -3.83
CA ILE A 127 2.97 12.28 -4.84
C ILE A 127 3.08 13.73 -5.31
N ARG A 128 3.25 14.67 -4.38
CA ARG A 128 3.48 16.10 -4.69
C ARG A 128 4.75 16.34 -5.52
N HIS A 129 5.74 15.46 -5.41
CA HIS A 129 6.97 15.51 -6.21
C HIS A 129 6.89 14.71 -7.52
N GLY A 130 5.68 14.31 -7.92
CA GLY A 130 5.47 13.61 -9.19
C GLY A 130 5.95 12.16 -9.21
N ARG A 131 6.04 11.52 -8.03
CA ARG A 131 6.53 10.15 -7.85
C ARG A 131 5.39 9.22 -7.43
N HIS A 132 5.64 7.91 -7.46
CA HIS A 132 4.73 6.91 -6.90
C HIS A 132 5.18 6.45 -5.50
N PHE A 133 4.28 5.79 -4.78
CA PHE A 133 4.60 5.08 -3.55
C PHE A 133 3.78 3.79 -3.41
N THR A 134 4.44 2.70 -3.01
CA THR A 134 3.80 1.37 -2.94
C THR A 134 3.74 0.83 -1.52
N PHE A 135 2.54 0.43 -1.07
CA PHE A 135 2.33 -0.41 0.09
C PHE A 135 2.16 -1.85 -0.35
N LYS A 136 3.02 -2.75 0.14
CA LYS A 136 2.90 -4.19 -0.07
C LYS A 136 2.36 -4.83 1.21
N ALA A 137 1.28 -5.60 1.12
CA ALA A 137 0.72 -6.26 2.30
C ALA A 137 1.73 -7.26 2.91
N LEU A 138 1.90 -7.20 4.23
CA LEU A 138 2.69 -8.18 4.99
C LEU A 138 2.02 -9.56 4.99
N THR A 139 0.69 -9.57 5.07
CA THR A 139 -0.16 -10.75 5.04
C THR A 139 -1.06 -10.69 3.82
N GLY A 140 -1.05 -11.76 3.01
CA GLY A 140 -1.77 -11.80 1.74
C GLY A 140 -0.90 -11.37 0.55
N ASN A 141 -1.56 -11.05 -0.56
CA ASN A 141 -0.90 -10.64 -1.82
C ASN A 141 -1.24 -9.19 -2.25
N ALA A 142 -2.06 -8.48 -1.47
CA ALA A 142 -2.49 -7.13 -1.82
C ALA A 142 -1.30 -6.17 -1.95
N THR A 143 -1.28 -5.38 -3.02
CA THR A 143 -0.31 -4.31 -3.24
C THR A 143 -1.06 -3.06 -3.67
N ILE A 144 -0.82 -1.92 -3.02
CA ILE A 144 -1.48 -0.64 -3.30
C ILE A 144 -0.41 0.36 -3.71
N THR A 145 -0.51 0.95 -4.89
CA THR A 145 0.42 1.97 -5.38
C THR A 145 -0.29 3.28 -5.62
N PHE A 146 0.04 4.30 -4.85
CA PHE A 146 -0.36 5.67 -5.13
C PHE A 146 0.52 6.25 -6.23
N VAL A 147 -0.10 6.89 -7.21
CA VAL A 147 0.55 7.36 -8.44
C VAL A 147 0.24 8.84 -8.62
N ALA A 148 1.28 9.65 -8.86
CA ALA A 148 1.12 11.03 -9.30
C ALA A 148 0.91 11.11 -10.83
N PRO A 149 0.22 12.15 -11.35
CA PRO A 149 -0.09 12.24 -12.78
C PRO A 149 1.13 12.25 -13.72
N SER A 150 2.30 12.66 -13.23
CA SER A 150 3.55 12.70 -14.00
C SER A 150 4.26 11.35 -14.12
N VAL A 151 3.81 10.32 -13.41
CA VAL A 151 4.43 8.98 -13.46
C VAL A 151 4.04 8.32 -14.78
N SER A 152 5.01 8.14 -15.66
CA SER A 152 4.80 7.46 -16.95
C SER A 152 4.66 5.95 -16.77
N GLY A 153 3.87 5.31 -17.64
CA GLY A 153 3.68 3.84 -17.63
C GLY A 153 2.73 3.32 -16.54
N SER A 154 1.96 4.21 -15.91
CA SER A 154 0.85 3.80 -15.04
C SER A 154 -0.33 3.28 -15.83
N LEU A 155 -1.14 2.42 -15.20
CA LEU A 155 -2.38 1.89 -15.77
C LEU A 155 -3.57 2.85 -15.58
N VAL A 156 -3.41 3.79 -14.65
CA VAL A 156 -4.44 4.75 -14.25
C VAL A 156 -4.37 6.03 -15.08
N SER A 157 -5.54 6.62 -15.32
CA SER A 157 -5.72 7.92 -15.98
C SER A 157 -6.76 8.76 -15.22
N ASP A 158 -6.97 10.02 -15.60
CA ASP A 158 -7.99 10.87 -14.97
C ASP A 158 -9.40 10.31 -15.12
N GLU A 159 -9.70 9.60 -16.22
CA GLU A 159 -10.97 8.90 -16.45
C GLU A 159 -11.06 7.58 -15.69
N LYS A 160 -9.92 6.93 -15.46
CA LYS A 160 -9.80 5.63 -14.77
C LYS A 160 -8.81 5.71 -13.63
N PRO A 161 -9.16 6.37 -12.50
CA PRO A 161 -8.21 6.63 -11.43
C PRO A 161 -7.85 5.39 -10.60
N PHE A 162 -8.64 4.32 -10.67
CA PHE A 162 -8.39 3.08 -9.95
C PHE A 162 -8.38 1.90 -10.92
N VAL A 163 -7.23 1.24 -11.01
CA VAL A 163 -7.05 0.06 -11.86
C VAL A 163 -6.32 -1.01 -11.06
N ALA A 164 -6.86 -2.22 -11.06
CA ALA A 164 -6.24 -3.39 -10.48
C ALA A 164 -5.78 -4.36 -11.56
N GLN A 165 -4.60 -4.95 -11.36
CA GLN A 165 -4.09 -6.08 -12.12
C GLN A 165 -3.86 -7.22 -11.12
N GLY A 166 -4.83 -8.14 -11.04
CA GLY A 166 -4.89 -9.13 -9.97
C GLY A 166 -5.00 -8.46 -8.59
N SER A 167 -4.03 -8.72 -7.71
CA SER A 167 -3.97 -8.17 -6.34
C SER A 167 -3.26 -6.82 -6.23
N TRP A 168 -2.71 -6.31 -7.35
CA TRP A 168 -2.02 -5.03 -7.42
C TRP A 168 -2.97 -3.92 -7.88
N LEU A 169 -3.30 -3.03 -6.96
CA LEU A 169 -4.10 -1.83 -7.20
C LEU A 169 -3.19 -0.62 -7.43
N GLN A 170 -3.46 0.14 -8.49
CA GLN A 170 -2.95 1.49 -8.70
C GLN A 170 -4.05 2.52 -8.42
N VAL A 171 -3.68 3.59 -7.72
CA VAL A 171 -4.55 4.70 -7.32
C VAL A 171 -3.93 6.01 -7.81
N LEU A 172 -4.55 6.65 -8.80
CA LEU A 172 -4.18 7.98 -9.24
C LEU A 172 -4.61 9.01 -8.20
N VAL A 173 -3.70 9.91 -7.84
CA VAL A 173 -3.99 11.05 -6.98
C VAL A 173 -3.74 12.33 -7.78
N PRO A 174 -4.79 12.94 -8.35
CA PRO A 174 -4.65 14.18 -9.13
C PRO A 174 -4.10 15.32 -8.28
N ASN A 175 -3.34 16.22 -8.91
CA ASN A 175 -2.80 17.40 -8.23
C ASN A 175 -3.88 18.28 -7.61
N SER A 176 -5.06 18.36 -8.24
CA SER A 176 -6.23 19.09 -7.74
C SER A 176 -6.85 18.50 -6.48
N PHE A 177 -6.57 17.23 -6.18
CA PHE A 177 -7.10 16.51 -5.01
C PHE A 177 -6.12 16.44 -3.85
N LEU A 178 -4.82 16.65 -4.10
CA LEU A 178 -3.76 16.53 -3.08
C LEU A 178 -4.02 17.35 -1.82
N ASP A 179 -4.33 18.64 -1.97
CA ASP A 179 -4.51 19.53 -0.81
C ASP A 179 -5.73 19.13 0.05
N THR A 180 -6.79 18.63 -0.59
CA THR A 180 -7.98 18.09 0.08
C THR A 180 -7.63 16.82 0.85
N MET A 181 -6.97 15.85 0.18
CA MET A 181 -6.59 14.59 0.78
C MET A 181 -5.62 14.77 1.96
N GLU A 182 -4.60 15.62 1.79
CA GLU A 182 -3.66 15.98 2.85
C GLU A 182 -4.38 16.62 4.04
N SER A 183 -5.32 17.53 3.79
CA SER A 183 -6.07 18.19 4.86
C SER A 183 -6.95 17.23 5.64
N SER A 184 -7.61 16.27 4.98
CA SER A 184 -8.40 15.24 5.63
C SER A 184 -7.57 14.27 6.48
N LEU A 185 -6.27 14.12 6.17
CA LEU A 185 -5.34 13.22 6.87
C LEU A 185 -4.50 13.94 7.95
N LYS A 186 -4.73 15.23 8.22
CA LYS A 186 -3.95 16.01 9.19
C LYS A 186 -4.00 15.45 10.62
N PHE A 187 -5.13 14.86 11.02
CA PHE A 187 -5.31 14.28 12.35
C PHE A 187 -4.27 13.18 12.68
N LEU A 188 -3.65 12.55 11.67
CA LEU A 188 -2.61 11.55 11.87
C LEU A 188 -1.30 12.14 12.41
N ASN A 189 -1.10 13.46 12.27
CA ASN A 189 0.07 14.15 12.84
C ASN A 189 -0.25 14.85 14.17
N GLU A 190 -1.48 14.74 14.68
CA GLU A 190 -1.88 15.39 15.92
C GLU A 190 -1.48 14.52 17.13
N PRO A 191 -0.96 15.13 18.22
CA PRO A 191 -0.46 14.38 19.38
C PRO A 191 -1.55 13.64 20.15
N VAL A 192 -2.81 14.09 20.02
CA VAL A 192 -3.98 13.41 20.58
C VAL A 192 -4.73 12.76 19.42
N MET A 193 -4.40 11.51 19.14
CA MET A 193 -5.03 10.78 18.06
C MET A 193 -6.47 10.42 18.43
N GLU A 194 -7.39 10.68 17.51
CA GLU A 194 -8.80 10.28 17.63
C GLU A 194 -8.94 8.75 17.81
N PRO A 195 -10.03 8.27 18.44
CA PRO A 195 -10.27 6.84 18.60
C PRO A 195 -10.35 6.15 17.24
N LEU A 196 -9.62 5.04 17.10
CA LEU A 196 -9.64 4.17 15.92
C LEU A 196 -10.72 3.07 16.08
N PRO A 197 -11.33 2.58 14.98
CA PRO A 197 -11.01 2.87 13.59
C PRO A 197 -11.54 4.22 13.11
N LYS A 198 -10.74 4.91 12.28
CA LYS A 198 -11.13 6.17 11.64
C LYS A 198 -11.28 5.97 10.14
N THR A 199 -12.47 6.27 9.62
CA THR A 199 -12.80 6.20 8.19
C THR A 199 -12.94 7.60 7.61
N ILE A 200 -12.28 7.83 6.48
CA ILE A 200 -12.35 9.04 5.68
C ILE A 200 -12.94 8.65 4.34
N HIS A 201 -13.94 9.39 3.89
CA HIS A 201 -14.63 9.12 2.65
C HIS A 201 -14.63 10.37 1.77
N TRP A 202 -14.28 10.21 0.49
CA TRP A 202 -14.37 11.24 -0.52
C TRP A 202 -15.36 10.78 -1.60
N PRO A 203 -16.67 11.09 -1.44
CA PRO A 203 -17.73 10.63 -2.36
C PRO A 203 -17.45 11.05 -3.81
N ASP A 204 -17.03 12.29 -4.02
CA ASP A 204 -16.74 12.86 -5.36
C ASP A 204 -15.54 12.21 -6.06
N ARG A 205 -14.87 11.27 -5.38
CA ARG A 205 -13.72 10.52 -5.88
C ARG A 205 -13.90 9.01 -5.75
N ASN A 206 -15.03 8.53 -5.21
CA ASN A 206 -15.25 7.12 -4.91
C ASN A 206 -14.07 6.45 -4.19
N LEU A 207 -13.47 7.17 -3.24
CA LEU A 207 -12.31 6.70 -2.46
C LEU A 207 -12.66 6.71 -0.98
N THR A 208 -12.38 5.61 -0.31
CA THR A 208 -12.50 5.47 1.13
C THR A 208 -11.18 4.98 1.71
N ILE A 209 -10.74 5.58 2.81
CA ILE A 209 -9.57 5.11 3.57
C ILE A 209 -10.00 4.88 5.01
N THR A 210 -9.73 3.68 5.54
CA THR A 210 -9.90 3.36 6.96
C THR A 210 -8.56 3.06 7.60
N ILE A 211 -8.30 3.72 8.72
CA ILE A 211 -7.16 3.45 9.60
C ILE A 211 -7.68 2.67 10.80
N ASN A 212 -7.21 1.43 10.94
CA ASN A 212 -7.51 0.55 12.06
C ASN A 212 -6.43 0.65 13.13
N PRO A 213 -6.76 0.36 14.40
CA PRO A 213 -5.73 0.19 15.42
C PRO A 213 -4.83 -0.99 15.05
N ASP A 214 -3.57 -0.95 15.50
CA ASP A 214 -2.70 -2.12 15.40
C ASP A 214 -3.31 -3.26 16.21
N LYS A 215 -3.36 -4.45 15.62
CA LYS A 215 -3.75 -5.66 16.35
C LYS A 215 -2.62 -5.98 17.32
N LEU A 216 -2.92 -5.97 18.62
CA LEU A 216 -2.04 -6.47 19.68
C LEU A 216 -1.70 -7.95 19.46
#